data_AF-A0A3E0WVN8-F1
#
_entry.id   AF-A0A3E0WVN8-F1
#
_cell.length_a   1.000
_cell.length_b   1.000
_cell.length_c   1.000
_cell.angle_alpha   90.00
_cell.angle_beta   90.00
_cell.angle_gamma   90.00
#
_symmetry.space_group_name_H-M   'P 1'
#
loop_
_entity.id
_entity.type
_entity.pdbx_description
1 polymer ?
#
loop_
_entity_poly.entity_id
_entity_poly.type
_entity_poly.pdbx_seq_one_letter_code
_entity_poly.pdbx_strand_id
1 'polypeptide(L)'
;MKAYRLKRIDKEHDMHLQAWLNHQVTSTKEQGKKQVPVFRSFKDFFNYDKRIEEETNPKLNMSQKAMKMARIAAVANRKGVNNG
;
A
#
# COMPACT_ATOMS: atom_id res chain seq x y z
N MET A 1 17.50 -8.81 -2.65
CA MET A 1 16.20 -8.35 -3.20
C MET A 1 15.49 -7.29 -2.35
N LYS A 2 15.41 -7.43 -1.01
CA LYS A 2 14.65 -6.49 -0.15
C LYS A 2 15.19 -5.04 -0.16
N ALA A 3 16.51 -4.86 -0.07
CA ALA A 3 17.14 -3.54 -0.12
C ALA A 3 16.90 -2.78 -1.45
N TYR A 4 16.83 -3.49 -2.58
CA TYR A 4 16.53 -2.88 -3.88
C TYR A 4 15.10 -2.34 -3.96
N ARG A 5 14.15 -3.01 -3.32
CA ARG A 5 12.75 -2.58 -3.28
C ARG A 5 12.55 -1.38 -2.37
N LEU A 6 13.23 -1.36 -1.22
CA LEU A 6 13.26 -0.18 -0.34
C LEU A 6 13.82 1.05 -1.06
N LYS A 7 14.96 0.89 -1.76
CA LYS A 7 15.55 1.99 -2.55
C LYS A 7 14.61 2.50 -3.67
N ARG A 8 13.75 1.64 -4.22
CA ARG A 8 12.70 2.07 -5.16
C ARG A 8 11.60 2.88 -4.49
N ILE A 9 11.20 2.50 -3.28
CA ILE A 9 10.19 3.22 -2.49
C ILE A 9 10.71 4.62 -2.12
N ASP A 10 12.00 4.75 -1.78
CA ASP A 10 12.63 6.06 -1.54
C ASP A 10 12.58 6.94 -2.79
N LYS A 11 12.88 6.36 -3.96
CA LYS A 11 12.79 7.09 -5.23
C LYS A 11 11.34 7.50 -5.56
N GLU A 12 10.37 6.62 -5.28
CA GLU A 12 8.94 6.93 -5.42
C GLU A 12 8.54 8.09 -4.50
N HIS A 13 9.00 8.08 -3.24
CA HIS A 13 8.78 9.16 -2.28
C HIS A 13 9.26 10.51 -2.81
N ASP A 14 10.49 10.57 -3.33
CA ASP A 14 11.07 11.82 -3.85
C ASP A 14 10.30 12.34 -5.08
N MET A 15 9.90 11.45 -5.98
CA MET A 15 9.06 11.83 -7.14
C MET A 15 7.69 12.34 -6.71
N HIS A 16 7.06 11.69 -5.73
CA HIS A 16 5.78 12.14 -5.18
C HIS A 16 5.93 13.48 -4.43
N LEU A 17 7.04 13.71 -3.74
CA LEU A 17 7.32 14.99 -3.09
C LEU A 17 7.45 16.12 -4.10
N GLN A 18 8.19 15.90 -5.19
CA GLN A 18 8.29 16.87 -6.29
C GLN A 18 6.92 17.14 -6.92
N ALA A 19 6.12 16.10 -7.18
CA ALA A 19 4.77 16.25 -7.70
C ALA A 19 3.86 17.03 -6.74
N TRP A 20 3.95 16.75 -5.43
CA TRP A 20 3.17 17.44 -4.40
C TRP A 20 3.55 18.91 -4.29
N LEU A 21 4.84 19.25 -4.34
CA LEU A 21 5.30 20.64 -4.35
C LEU A 21 4.78 21.39 -5.59
N ASN A 22 4.78 20.75 -6.76
CA ASN A 22 4.21 21.33 -7.98
C ASN A 22 2.67 21.44 -7.92
N HIS A 23 2.00 20.51 -7.23
CA HIS A 23 0.53 20.43 -7.14
C HIS A 23 -0.05 21.35 -6.05
N GLN A 24 0.66 21.58 -4.95
CA GLN A 24 0.32 22.54 -3.89
C GLN A 24 0.12 23.96 -4.44
N VAL A 25 0.86 24.32 -5.50
CA VAL A 25 0.76 25.63 -6.15
C VAL A 25 -0.58 25.83 -6.89
N THR A 26 -1.26 24.74 -7.29
CA THR A 26 -2.42 24.81 -8.19
C THR A 26 -3.71 24.23 -7.62
N SER A 27 -3.66 23.41 -6.56
CA SER A 27 -4.80 22.57 -6.18
C SER A 27 -5.57 23.09 -4.99
N THR A 28 -6.40 24.10 -5.24
CA THR A 28 -7.47 24.51 -4.35
C THR A 28 -8.81 23.95 -4.85
N LYS A 29 -9.62 23.44 -3.93
CA LYS A 29 -11.00 23.02 -4.17
C LYS A 29 -11.94 24.04 -3.55
N GLU A 30 -13.01 24.38 -4.24
CA GLU A 30 -14.09 25.17 -3.65
C GLU A 30 -14.91 24.31 -2.68
N GLN A 31 -14.97 24.75 -1.42
CA GLN A 31 -15.84 24.22 -0.40
C GLN A 31 -16.77 25.35 0.06
N GLY A 32 -17.92 25.46 -0.60
CA GLY A 32 -18.86 26.57 -0.38
C GLY A 32 -18.28 27.90 -0.89
N LYS A 33 -18.16 28.91 -0.01
CA LYS A 33 -17.57 30.24 -0.34
C LYS A 33 -16.05 30.33 -0.10
N LYS A 34 -15.38 29.22 0.25
CA LYS A 34 -13.95 29.21 0.58
C LYS A 34 -13.19 28.27 -0.35
N GLN A 35 -12.00 28.69 -0.75
CA GLN A 35 -11.03 27.81 -1.40
C GLN A 35 -10.19 27.10 -0.33
N VAL A 36 -10.18 25.77 -0.38
CA VAL A 36 -9.44 24.91 0.55
C VAL A 36 -8.48 24.04 -0.24
N PRO A 37 -7.22 23.86 0.18
CA PRO A 37 -6.31 22.93 -0.49
C PRO A 37 -6.91 21.52 -0.58
N VAL A 38 -6.79 20.86 -1.75
CA VAL A 38 -7.29 19.48 -1.97
C VAL A 38 -6.63 18.49 -1.00
N PHE A 39 -5.34 18.66 -0.76
CA PHE A 39 -4.55 17.89 0.20
C PHE A 39 -4.02 18.83 1.28
N ARG A 40 -4.31 18.53 2.55
CA ARG A 40 -3.88 19.36 3.68
C ARG A 40 -2.42 19.10 4.05
N SER A 41 -1.93 17.89 3.79
CA SER A 41 -0.56 17.49 4.06
C SER A 41 -0.03 16.58 2.95
N PHE A 42 1.30 16.47 2.86
CA PHE A 42 1.94 15.49 1.97
C PHE A 42 1.50 14.05 2.29
N LYS A 43 1.23 13.73 3.56
CA LYS A 43 0.78 12.42 4.02
C LYS A 43 -0.59 12.02 3.44
N ASP A 44 -1.44 13.00 3.12
CA ASP A 44 -2.73 12.77 2.45
C ASP A 44 -2.55 12.47 0.94
N PHE A 45 -1.46 12.96 0.34
CA PHE A 45 -1.11 12.69 -1.06
C PHE A 45 -0.34 11.37 -1.22
N PHE A 46 0.67 11.13 -0.36
CA PHE A 46 1.49 9.93 -0.36
C PHE A 46 1.88 9.53 1.06
N ASN A 47 1.47 8.32 1.46
CA ASN A 47 1.77 7.76 2.78
C ASN A 47 2.89 6.73 2.67
N TYR A 48 4.13 7.19 2.85
CA TYR A 48 5.35 6.39 2.78
C TYR A 48 5.33 5.19 3.74
N ASP A 49 4.88 5.40 4.98
CA ASP A 49 4.82 4.36 6.01
C ASP A 49 3.92 3.19 5.56
N LYS A 50 2.77 3.51 4.97
CA LYS A 50 1.84 2.51 4.44
C LYS A 50 2.46 1.74 3.27
N ARG A 51 3.25 2.40 2.43
CA ARG A 51 3.92 1.78 1.28
C ARG A 51 5.00 0.80 1.72
N ILE A 52 5.76 1.14 2.76
CA ILE A 52 6.71 0.21 3.39
C ILE A 52 5.96 -0.98 4.01
N GLU A 53 4.85 -0.73 4.71
CA GLU A 53 4.04 -1.80 5.33
C GLU A 53 3.52 -2.79 4.28
N GLU A 54 3.05 -2.32 3.13
CA GLU A 54 2.60 -3.18 2.02
C GLU A 54 3.72 -4.05 1.43
N GLU A 55 4.93 -3.53 1.29
CA GLU A 55 6.07 -4.28 0.76
C GLU A 55 6.67 -5.25 1.79
N THR A 56 6.64 -4.89 3.08
CA THR A 56 7.18 -5.74 4.15
C THR A 56 6.20 -6.79 4.62
N ASN A 57 4.91 -6.49 4.56
CA ASN A 57 3.85 -7.37 4.97
C ASN A 57 2.71 -7.27 3.95
N PRO A 58 2.80 -7.99 2.80
CA PRO A 58 1.70 -8.02 1.86
C PRO A 58 0.50 -8.60 2.60
N LYS A 59 -0.42 -7.72 3.04
CA LYS A 59 -1.68 -8.14 3.64
C LYS A 59 -2.36 -8.98 2.56
N LEU A 60 -2.35 -10.30 2.77
CA LEU A 60 -3.14 -11.24 1.99
C LEU A 60 -4.59 -10.85 2.24
N ASN A 61 -5.10 -9.93 1.43
CA ASN A 61 -6.52 -9.62 1.34
C ASN A 61 -7.20 -10.78 0.60
N MET A 62 -7.08 -11.98 1.18
CA MET A 62 -7.69 -13.19 0.70
C MET A 62 -9.17 -13.11 1.07
N SER A 63 -10.04 -13.16 0.06
CA SER A 63 -11.46 -13.38 0.27
C SER A 63 -11.67 -14.55 1.25
N GLN A 64 -12.71 -14.51 2.08
CA GLN A 64 -13.03 -15.59 3.02
C GLN A 64 -13.04 -16.98 2.35
N LYS A 65 -13.47 -17.04 1.08
CA LYS A 65 -13.45 -18.25 0.24
C LYS A 65 -12.01 -18.74 -0.03
N ALA A 66 -11.09 -17.84 -0.32
CA ALA A 66 -9.69 -18.14 -0.57
C ALA A 66 -8.97 -18.60 0.72
N MET A 67 -9.30 -18.02 1.87
CA MET A 67 -8.82 -18.50 3.18
C MET A 67 -9.31 -19.92 3.49
N LYS A 68 -10.60 -20.22 3.23
CA LYS A 68 -11.16 -21.55 3.44
C LYS A 68 -10.47 -22.60 2.55
N MET A 69 -10.24 -22.28 1.28
CA MET A 69 -9.48 -23.13 0.34
C MET A 69 -8.05 -23.37 0.81
N ALA A 70 -7.33 -22.31 1.22
CA ALA A 70 -5.97 -22.44 1.73
C ALA A 70 -5.88 -23.34 2.97
N ARG A 71 -6.86 -23.26 3.89
CA ARG A 71 -6.96 -24.16 5.04
C ARG A 71 -7.21 -25.60 4.63
N ILE A 72 -8.13 -25.86 3.70
CA ILE A 72 -8.42 -27.21 3.21
C ILE A 72 -7.18 -27.82 2.53
N ALA A 73 -6.50 -27.07 1.67
CA ALA A 73 -5.27 -27.49 1.02
C ALA A 73 -4.17 -27.81 2.05
N ALA A 74 -4.01 -26.99 3.08
CA ALA A 74 -3.04 -27.23 4.14
C ALA A 74 -3.34 -28.52 4.94
N VAL A 75 -4.62 -28.82 5.19
CA VAL A 75 -5.03 -30.05 5.88
C VAL A 75 -4.83 -31.28 5.00
N ALA A 76 -5.17 -31.20 3.72
CA ALA A 76 -4.96 -32.30 2.76
C ALA A 76 -3.47 -32.65 2.63
N ASN A 77 -2.60 -31.64 2.54
CA ASN A 77 -1.15 -31.83 2.48
C ASN A 77 -0.60 -32.50 3.75
N ARG A 78 -1.13 -32.18 4.94
CA ARG A 78 -0.74 -32.86 6.19
C ARG A 78 -1.20 -34.32 6.25
N LYS A 79 -2.39 -34.62 5.71
CA LYS A 79 -2.90 -36.01 5.65
C LYS A 79 -2.17 -36.88 4.63
N GLY A 80 -1.63 -36.30 3.56
CA GLY A 80 -0.81 -37.02 2.59
C GLY A 80 0.57 -37.42 3.12
N VAL A 81 1.15 -36.65 4.03
CA VAL A 81 2.49 -36.92 4.60
C VAL A 81 2.48 -38.03 5.66
N ASN A 82 1.35 -38.27 6.34
CA ASN A 82 1.22 -39.31 7.37
C ASN A 82 0.76 -40.69 6.86
N ASN A 83 0.60 -40.86 5.54
CA ASN A 83 0.19 -42.13 4.92
C ASN A 83 1.22 -42.66 3.90
N GLY A 84 2.49 -42.30 4.06
CA GLY A 84 3.63 -42.81 3.29
C GLY A 84 4.60 -43.58 4.18
#